data_AF-A0A2K2F0X3-F1
#
_entry.id   AF-A0A2K2F0X3-F1
#
_cell.length_a   1.000
_cell.length_b   1.000
_cell.length_c   1.000
_cell.angle_alpha   90.00
_cell.angle_beta   90.00
_cell.angle_gamma   90.00
#
_symmetry.space_group_name_H-M   'P 1'
#
loop_
_entity.id
_entity.type
_entity.pdbx_description
1 polymer ?
#
loop_
_entity_poly.entity_id
_entity_poly.type
_entity_poly.pdbx_seq_one_letter_code
_entity_poly.pdbx_strand_id
1 'polypeptide(L)'
;MNYREIEEFKSTLMQILKKGCRVKIDTYGIDGKIIGVGFKPYWTNPADSKIDKVEFDILCDNGKIMPFYLQNVIGSHIKAQDGKDLGRSRNLCLEIYTYSLSRASDSEPYDKLSLLIYK
;
A
#
# COMPACT_ATOMS: atom_id res chain seq x y z
N MET A 1 2.14 -13.36 4.25
CA MET A 1 0.79 -13.39 3.65
C MET A 1 0.50 -14.75 3.05
N ASN A 2 -0.77 -15.10 2.84
CA ASN A 2 -1.22 -16.20 1.98
C ASN A 2 -1.81 -15.68 0.67
N TYR A 3 -2.11 -16.57 -0.28
CA TYR A 3 -2.70 -16.25 -1.58
C TYR A 3 -3.90 -15.29 -1.49
N ARG A 4 -4.83 -15.58 -0.58
CA ARG A 4 -6.05 -14.79 -0.41
C ARG A 4 -5.74 -13.37 0.08
N GLU A 5 -4.86 -13.26 1.06
CA GLU A 5 -4.42 -11.96 1.59
C GLU A 5 -3.73 -11.11 0.51
N ILE A 6 -2.94 -11.73 -0.37
CA ILE A 6 -2.29 -11.05 -1.50
C ILE A 6 -3.33 -10.51 -2.49
N GLU A 7 -4.29 -11.35 -2.89
CA GLU A 7 -5.36 -10.94 -3.81
C GLU A 7 -6.26 -9.85 -3.20
N GLU A 8 -6.60 -9.96 -1.92
CA GLU A 8 -7.39 -8.94 -1.20
C GLU A 8 -6.64 -7.60 -1.13
N PHE A 9 -5.33 -7.63 -0.88
CA PHE A 9 -4.49 -6.43 -0.88
C PHE A 9 -4.42 -5.77 -2.26
N LYS A 10 -4.13 -6.56 -3.31
CA LYS A 10 -4.10 -6.07 -4.70
C LYS A 10 -5.44 -5.47 -5.09
N SER A 11 -6.54 -6.16 -4.81
CA SER A 11 -7.91 -5.69 -5.08
C SER A 11 -8.21 -4.38 -4.38
N THR A 12 -7.84 -4.24 -3.11
CA THR A 12 -8.02 -3.01 -2.32
C THR A 12 -7.31 -1.83 -2.96
N LEU A 13 -6.04 -1.99 -3.33
CA LEU A 13 -5.28 -0.94 -4.01
C LEU A 13 -5.86 -0.56 -5.38
N MET A 14 -6.31 -1.55 -6.15
CA MET A 14 -6.98 -1.30 -7.43
C MET A 14 -8.31 -0.54 -7.25
N GLN A 15 -9.05 -0.80 -6.17
CA GLN A 15 -10.26 -0.02 -5.85
C GLN A 15 -9.94 1.42 -5.47
N ILE A 16 -8.87 1.64 -4.68
CA ILE A 16 -8.40 2.98 -4.31
C ILE A 16 -8.01 3.77 -5.57
N LEU A 17 -7.26 3.13 -6.49
CA LEU A 17 -6.90 3.69 -7.79
C LEU A 17 -8.14 4.06 -8.62
N LYS A 18 -9.09 3.12 -8.78
CA LYS A 18 -10.33 3.35 -9.54
C LYS A 18 -11.16 4.50 -8.98
N LYS A 19 -11.16 4.71 -7.65
CA LYS A 19 -11.84 5.82 -6.99
C LYS A 19 -11.13 7.17 -7.17
N GLY A 20 -9.90 7.17 -7.69
CA GLY A 20 -9.08 8.36 -7.86
C GLY A 20 -8.67 9.01 -6.55
N CYS A 21 -8.47 8.21 -5.50
CA CYS A 21 -8.09 8.70 -4.18
C CYS A 21 -6.71 9.37 -4.19
N ARG A 22 -6.53 10.28 -3.24
CA ARG A 22 -5.24 10.85 -2.88
C ARG A 22 -4.56 9.98 -1.83
N VAL A 23 -3.24 10.03 -1.81
CA VAL A 23 -2.39 9.40 -0.81
C VAL A 23 -1.43 10.42 -0.23
N LYS A 24 -1.21 10.32 1.08
CA LYS A 24 -0.18 11.03 1.80
C LYS A 24 0.73 10.05 2.53
N ILE A 25 2.03 10.20 2.33
CA ILE A 25 3.09 9.36 2.89
C ILE A 25 4.05 10.29 3.64
N ASP A 26 3.75 10.53 4.91
CA ASP A 26 4.44 11.56 5.71
C ASP A 26 5.95 11.34 5.82
N THR A 27 6.37 10.08 5.97
CA THR A 27 7.80 9.70 6.08
C THR A 27 8.62 10.05 4.84
N TYR A 28 7.98 10.25 3.68
CA TYR A 28 8.64 10.58 2.41
C TYR A 28 8.22 11.94 1.85
N GLY A 29 7.41 12.71 2.59
CA GLY A 29 6.91 14.02 2.14
C GLY A 29 6.06 13.95 0.87
N ILE A 30 5.37 12.82 0.64
CA ILE A 30 4.58 12.59 -0.57
C ILE A 30 3.11 12.93 -0.29
N ASP A 31 2.51 13.74 -1.15
CA ASP A 31 1.07 14.01 -1.18
C ASP A 31 0.63 14.16 -2.65
N GLY A 32 -0.38 13.41 -3.05
CA GLY A 32 -0.93 13.52 -4.40
C GLY A 32 -1.97 12.46 -4.73
N LYS A 33 -2.49 12.51 -5.95
CA LYS A 33 -3.48 11.56 -6.47
C LYS A 33 -2.80 10.28 -6.95
N ILE A 34 -3.32 9.12 -6.56
CA ILE A 34 -2.85 7.84 -7.14
C ILE A 34 -3.38 7.74 -8.57
N ILE A 35 -2.47 7.62 -9.54
CA ILE A 35 -2.79 7.49 -10.97
C ILE A 35 -2.34 6.16 -11.57
N GLY A 36 -1.49 5.40 -10.86
CA GLY A 36 -1.05 4.07 -11.24
C GLY A 36 -0.72 3.22 -10.03
N VAL A 37 -0.96 1.91 -10.13
CA VAL A 37 -0.52 0.91 -9.16
C VAL A 37 0.03 -0.31 -9.91
N GLY A 38 1.22 -0.75 -9.54
CA GLY A 38 1.92 -1.90 -10.13
C GLY A 38 2.25 -2.97 -9.09
N PHE A 39 2.34 -4.23 -9.53
CA PHE A 39 2.65 -5.37 -8.69
C PHE A 39 3.67 -6.31 -9.33
N LYS A 40 4.60 -6.81 -8.52
CA LYS A 40 5.47 -7.95 -8.85
C LYS A 40 5.38 -8.99 -7.72
N PRO A 41 5.02 -10.25 -8.01
CA PRO A 41 4.51 -10.73 -9.29
C PRO A 41 3.11 -10.15 -9.59
N TYR A 42 2.80 -9.99 -10.88
CA TYR A 42 1.47 -9.53 -11.31
C TYR A 42 0.41 -10.60 -10.99
N TRP A 43 0.64 -11.84 -11.46
CA TRP A 43 -0.18 -13.00 -11.11
C TRP A 43 0.28 -13.59 -9.78
N THR A 44 -0.65 -13.79 -8.86
CA THR A 44 -0.37 -14.45 -7.58
C THR A 44 -0.39 -15.95 -7.76
N ASN A 45 0.62 -16.64 -7.22
CA ASN A 45 0.68 -18.09 -7.12
C ASN A 45 0.19 -18.52 -5.72
N PRO A 46 -0.52 -19.66 -5.57
CA PRO A 46 -0.85 -20.21 -4.26
C PRO A 46 0.34 -20.39 -3.29
N ALA A 47 1.55 -20.56 -3.81
CA ALA A 47 2.78 -20.67 -3.03
C ALA A 47 3.38 -19.31 -2.62
N ASP A 48 2.87 -18.19 -3.15
CA ASP A 48 3.38 -16.87 -2.81
C ASP A 48 3.07 -16.53 -1.35
N SER A 49 4.11 -16.09 -0.64
CA SER A 49 4.01 -15.66 0.76
C SER A 49 4.20 -14.15 0.95
N LYS A 50 4.55 -13.44 -0.13
CA LYS A 50 4.85 -12.01 -0.19
C LYS A 50 4.59 -11.43 -1.58
N ILE A 51 4.56 -10.10 -1.66
CA ILE A 51 4.63 -9.36 -2.92
C ILE A 51 6.02 -8.75 -3.01
N ASP A 52 6.80 -9.12 -4.02
CA ASP A 52 8.17 -8.65 -4.21
C ASP A 52 8.25 -7.13 -4.37
N LYS A 53 7.32 -6.56 -5.14
CA LYS A 53 7.25 -5.12 -5.38
C LYS A 53 5.81 -4.62 -5.50
N VAL A 54 5.53 -3.50 -4.85
CA VAL A 54 4.33 -2.69 -5.06
C VAL A 54 4.79 -1.32 -5.52
N GLU A 55 4.22 -0.81 -6.60
CA GLU A 55 4.55 0.49 -7.18
C GLU A 55 3.31 1.38 -7.18
N PHE A 56 3.52 2.67 -6.95
CA PHE A 56 2.52 3.73 -7.01
C PHE A 56 3.04 4.85 -7.88
N ASP A 57 2.24 5.30 -8.83
CA ASP A 57 2.46 6.56 -9.53
C ASP A 57 1.56 7.61 -8.92
N ILE A 58 2.16 8.66 -8.34
CA ILE A 58 1.46 9.68 -7.57
C ILE A 58 1.58 11.02 -8.29
N LEU A 59 0.46 11.58 -8.74
CA LEU A 59 0.39 12.91 -9.33
C LEU A 59 0.29 13.96 -8.21
N CYS A 60 1.37 14.70 -7.98
CA CYS A 60 1.42 15.80 -7.02
C CYS A 60 0.69 17.05 -7.57
N ASP A 61 0.33 17.97 -6.68
CA ASP A 61 -0.42 19.18 -7.04
C ASP A 61 0.35 20.14 -7.96
N ASN A 62 1.68 20.02 -8.01
CA ASN A 62 2.53 20.74 -8.94
C ASN A 62 2.57 20.11 -10.36
N GLY A 63 1.76 19.07 -10.61
CA GLY A 63 1.69 18.36 -11.88
C GLY A 63 2.80 17.33 -12.10
N LYS A 64 3.74 17.17 -11.16
CA LYS A 64 4.80 16.16 -11.24
C LYS A 64 4.24 14.78 -10.88
N ILE A 65 4.64 13.77 -11.63
CA ILE A 65 4.43 12.36 -11.26
C ILE A 65 5.62 11.91 -10.43
N MET A 66 5.34 11.42 -9.22
CA MET A 66 6.33 10.86 -8.32
C MET A 66 6.09 9.34 -8.18
N PRO A 67 7.00 8.51 -8.71
CA PRO A 67 6.93 7.08 -8.49
C PRO A 67 7.36 6.76 -7.05
N PHE A 68 6.63 5.88 -6.40
CA PHE A 68 6.93 5.36 -5.07
C PHE A 68 6.81 3.85 -5.09
N TYR A 69 7.75 3.14 -4.47
CA TYR A 69 7.71 1.68 -4.46
C TYR A 69 8.10 1.09 -3.12
N LEU A 70 7.53 -0.07 -2.85
CA LEU A 70 7.81 -0.91 -1.69
C LEU A 70 8.33 -2.25 -2.17
N GLN A 71 9.27 -2.81 -1.41
CA GLN A 71 9.83 -4.13 -1.67
C GLN A 71 9.49 -5.09 -0.54
N ASN A 72 9.39 -6.37 -0.87
CA ASN A 72 9.17 -7.45 0.10
C ASN A 72 7.97 -7.17 1.03
N VAL A 73 6.81 -6.85 0.43
CA VAL A 73 5.57 -6.64 1.19
C VAL A 73 5.08 -8.00 1.71
N ILE A 74 5.06 -8.14 3.03
CA ILE A 74 4.75 -9.39 3.74
C ILE A 74 3.43 -9.33 4.51
N GLY A 75 2.81 -8.16 4.57
CA GLY A 75 1.53 -7.93 5.22
C GLY A 75 0.95 -6.56 4.91
N SER A 76 -0.35 -6.41 5.16
CA SER A 76 -1.03 -5.12 5.12
C SER A 76 -2.24 -5.11 6.04
N HIS A 77 -2.60 -3.94 6.54
CA HIS A 77 -3.80 -3.75 7.32
C HIS A 77 -4.45 -2.41 6.97
N ILE A 78 -5.76 -2.38 6.72
CA ILE A 78 -6.49 -1.14 6.43
C ILE A 78 -7.42 -0.76 7.59
N LYS A 79 -7.39 0.52 7.98
CA LYS A 79 -8.22 1.07 9.06
C LYS A 79 -8.99 2.27 8.53
N ALA A 80 -10.28 2.35 8.80
CA ALA A 80 -11.02 3.59 8.63
C ALA A 80 -10.67 4.54 9.77
N GLN A 81 -10.35 5.80 9.45
CA GLN A 81 -10.03 6.81 10.46
C GLN A 81 -11.25 7.59 10.94
N ASP A 82 -12.37 7.52 10.21
CA ASP A 82 -13.60 8.27 10.51
C ASP A 82 -14.64 7.44 11.29
N GLY A 83 -14.24 6.30 11.86
CA GLY A 83 -15.12 5.42 12.63
C GLY A 83 -16.21 4.72 11.81
N LYS A 84 -16.16 4.82 10.47
CA LYS A 84 -17.10 4.16 9.56
C LYS A 84 -16.54 2.83 9.07
N ASP A 85 -17.42 2.00 8.51
CA ASP A 85 -17.00 0.83 7.77
C ASP A 85 -16.09 1.21 6.59
N LEU A 86 -15.13 0.33 6.27
CA LEU A 86 -14.13 0.54 5.20
C LEU A 86 -14.75 0.95 3.86
N GLY A 87 -15.94 0.42 3.53
CA GLY A 87 -16.65 0.73 2.28
C GLY A 87 -17.20 2.16 2.19
N ARG A 88 -17.44 2.82 3.33
CA ARG A 88 -18.06 4.15 3.45
C ARG A 88 -17.10 5.23 3.93
N SER A 89 -15.94 4.83 4.45
CA SER A 89 -14.94 5.76 4.95
C SER A 89 -14.37 6.62 3.83
N ARG A 90 -14.20 7.92 4.12
CA ARG A 90 -13.49 8.85 3.22
C ARG A 90 -12.01 8.95 3.53
N ASN A 91 -11.59 8.48 4.71
CA ASN A 91 -10.24 8.58 5.23
C ASN A 91 -9.79 7.21 5.71
N LEU A 92 -8.94 6.57 4.92
CA LEU A 92 -8.39 5.24 5.18
C LEU A 92 -6.91 5.39 5.56
N CYS A 93 -6.45 4.56 6.50
CA CYS A 93 -5.04 4.35 6.76
C CYS A 93 -4.69 2.93 6.32
N LEU A 94 -3.85 2.82 5.31
CA LEU A 94 -3.28 1.55 4.86
C LEU A 94 -1.89 1.40 5.46
N GLU A 95 -1.77 0.48 6.41
CA GLU A 95 -0.51 0.06 7.00
C GLU A 95 0.05 -1.08 6.13
N ILE A 96 1.29 -0.96 5.68
CA ILE A 96 2.00 -1.96 4.88
C ILE A 96 3.23 -2.41 5.66
N TYR A 97 3.43 -3.72 5.74
CA TYR A 97 4.56 -4.33 6.42
C TYR A 97 5.55 -4.86 5.37
N THR A 98 6.80 -4.38 5.41
CA THR A 98 7.86 -4.81 4.51
C THR A 98 8.95 -5.54 5.28
N TYR A 99 9.39 -6.68 4.78
CA TYR A 99 10.50 -7.41 5.41
C TYR A 99 11.78 -6.58 5.35
N SER A 100 12.50 -6.48 6.47
CA SER A 100 13.69 -5.65 6.61
C SER A 100 14.89 -6.50 7.03
N LEU A 101 15.86 -6.66 6.13
CA LEU A 101 17.07 -7.46 6.40
C LEU A 101 17.90 -6.90 7.55
N SER A 102 17.91 -5.57 7.73
CA SER A 102 18.62 -4.90 8.84
C SER A 102 18.03 -5.22 10.20
N ARG A 103 16.81 -5.76 10.25
CA ARG A 103 16.07 -6.13 11.47
C ARG A 103 15.83 -7.63 11.57
N ALA A 104 16.53 -8.45 10.78
CA ALA A 104 16.28 -9.88 10.70
C ALA A 104 16.44 -10.62 12.04
N SER A 105 17.26 -10.09 12.95
CA SER A 105 17.48 -10.61 14.31
C SER A 105 16.48 -10.11 15.35
N ASP A 106 15.64 -9.13 15.01
CA ASP A 106 14.68 -8.53 15.93
C ASP A 106 13.44 -9.44 16.07
N SER A 107 12.70 -9.29 17.17
CA SER A 107 11.38 -9.91 17.33
C SER A 107 10.37 -9.46 16.28
N GLU A 108 10.61 -8.30 15.65
CA GLU A 108 9.81 -7.72 14.58
C GLU A 108 10.71 -7.38 13.38
N PRO A 109 11.01 -8.37 12.51
CA PRO A 109 11.95 -8.20 11.41
C PRO A 109 11.32 -7.50 10.19
N TYR A 110 10.51 -6.47 10.46
CA TYR A 110 9.73 -5.78 9.45
C TYR A 110 9.65 -4.28 9.74
N ASP A 111 9.60 -3.51 8.66
CA ASP A 111 9.26 -2.10 8.70
C ASP A 111 7.78 -1.92 8.42
N LYS A 112 7.22 -0.86 8.99
CA LYS A 112 5.82 -0.50 8.84
C LYS A 112 5.74 0.85 8.17
N LEU A 113 5.00 0.92 7.07
CA LEU A 113 4.66 2.15 6.39
C LEU A 113 3.17 2.44 6.53
N SER A 114 2.82 3.68 6.87
CA SER A 114 1.45 4.15 6.90
C SER A 114 1.17 5.04 5.70
N LEU A 115 0.18 4.67 4.90
CA LEU A 115 -0.36 5.45 3.80
C LEU A 115 -1.71 6.01 4.21
N LEU A 116 -1.82 7.33 4.30
CA LEU A 116 -3.11 7.99 4.50
C LEU A 116 -3.78 8.15 3.14
N ILE A 117 -4.98 7.63 2.99
CA ILE A 117 -5.75 7.63 1.74
C ILE A 117 -7.03 8.41 1.96
N TYR A 118 -7.28 9.40 1.12
CA TYR A 118 -8.45 10.26 1.23
C TYR A 118 -9.01 10.65 -0.14
N LYS A 119 -10.22 11.18 -0.14
CA LYS A 119 -10.90 11.63 -1.36
C LYS A 119 -11.08 13.14 -1.36
#